data_AF-A0A9X3PQJ2-F1
#
_entry.id   AF-A0A9X3PQJ2-F1
#
_cell.length_a   1.000
_cell.length_b   1.000
_cell.length_c   1.000
_cell.angle_alpha   90.00
_cell.angle_beta   90.00
_cell.angle_gamma   90.00
#
_symmetry.space_group_name_H-M   'P 1'
#
loop_
_entity.id
_entity.type
_entity.pdbx_description
1 polymer ?
#
loop_
_entity_poly.entity_id
_entity_poly.type
_entity_poly.pdbx_seq_one_letter_code
_entity_poly.pdbx_strand_id
1 'polypeptide(L)'
;MKESMGIDHITLCVKNLQAAKYLFTKILGFEVIWSAQDVGSDKSSMDTIVVQRGTAKVALMQGRDKTVKSQISEFIEKYGEGVQHVAVEVDDIEAVCREWEAHGVKFSGPLKEGRDGFGPLKQRFTYPLFPGSGVFFELTQRQHGEEQSKTFVRGTVEALYNDIERDQIQGVEQTVIDYDTIPLPFEGKSPARTT
;
A
#
# COMPACT_ATOMS: atom_id res chain seq x y z
N MET A 1 -9.43 11.06 -16.28
CA MET A 1 -8.29 10.79 -15.39
C MET A 1 -7.76 12.12 -14.86
N LYS A 2 -8.00 12.42 -13.58
CA LYS A 2 -7.10 13.33 -12.85
C LYS A 2 -5.74 12.63 -12.77
N GLU A 3 -4.66 13.38 -12.93
CA GLU A 3 -3.35 12.79 -13.23
C GLU A 3 -2.81 11.97 -12.04
N SER A 4 -2.37 10.74 -12.30
CA SER A 4 -1.47 10.05 -11.37
C SER A 4 -0.16 10.82 -11.36
N MET A 5 0.27 11.27 -10.19
CA MET A 5 1.51 12.04 -10.03
C MET A 5 2.76 11.16 -10.12
N GLY A 6 2.60 9.85 -9.84
CA GLY A 6 3.67 8.87 -9.91
C GLY A 6 3.59 7.85 -8.78
N ILE A 7 4.68 7.09 -8.60
CA ILE A 7 4.83 6.16 -7.49
C ILE A 7 5.24 6.94 -6.24
N ASP A 8 4.43 6.89 -5.19
CA ASP A 8 4.75 7.50 -3.89
C ASP A 8 5.79 6.67 -3.13
N HIS A 9 5.56 5.36 -3.05
CA HIS A 9 6.47 4.41 -2.41
C HIS A 9 6.22 2.97 -2.85
N ILE A 10 7.20 2.12 -2.58
CA ILE A 10 7.11 0.66 -2.77
C ILE A 10 7.30 0.00 -1.42
N THR A 11 6.48 -1.01 -1.11
CA THR A 11 6.55 -1.71 0.17
C THR A 11 7.04 -3.13 0.01
N LEU A 12 8.07 -3.48 0.77
CA LEU A 12 8.72 -4.79 0.77
C LEU A 12 8.44 -5.55 2.06
N CYS A 13 7.90 -6.75 1.93
CA CYS A 13 7.83 -7.73 3.01
C CYS A 13 9.16 -8.48 3.12
N VAL A 14 9.77 -8.43 4.31
CA VAL A 14 11.07 -9.03 4.60
C VAL A 14 11.02 -9.86 5.89
N LYS A 15 11.79 -10.95 5.93
CA LYS A 15 11.95 -11.81 7.10
C LYS A 15 12.88 -11.19 8.14
N ASN A 16 13.82 -10.36 7.70
CA ASN A 16 14.81 -9.71 8.56
C ASN A 16 14.92 -8.22 8.25
N LEU A 17 14.17 -7.42 9.02
CA LEU A 17 14.10 -5.96 8.88
C LEU A 17 15.46 -5.29 9.12
N GLN A 18 16.29 -5.80 10.02
CA GLN A 18 17.59 -5.21 10.31
C GLN A 18 18.59 -5.45 9.16
N ALA A 19 18.56 -6.64 8.55
CA ALA A 19 19.36 -6.92 7.36
C ALA A 19 18.93 -6.05 6.18
N ALA A 20 17.61 -5.92 5.95
CA ALA A 20 17.07 -5.04 4.92
C ALA A 20 17.46 -3.57 5.17
N LYS A 21 17.29 -3.07 6.40
CA LYS A 21 17.73 -1.72 6.80
C LYS A 21 19.22 -1.52 6.52
N TYR A 22 20.07 -2.49 6.87
CA TYR A 22 21.50 -2.42 6.62
C TYR A 22 21.81 -2.29 5.13
N LEU A 23 21.21 -3.13 4.28
CA LEU A 23 21.35 -3.05 2.82
C LEU A 23 20.98 -1.66 2.30
N PHE A 24 19.77 -1.19 2.61
CA PHE A 24 19.28 0.07 2.08
C PHE A 24 20.09 1.28 2.58
N THR A 25 20.47 1.29 3.86
CA THR A 25 21.15 2.47 4.44
C THR A 25 22.66 2.44 4.26
N LYS A 26 23.32 1.30 4.46
CA LYS A 26 24.79 1.22 4.47
C LYS A 26 25.39 0.90 3.11
N ILE A 27 24.67 0.18 2.25
CA ILE A 27 25.15 -0.21 0.93
C ILE A 27 24.53 0.68 -0.15
N LEU A 28 23.22 0.84 -0.14
CA LEU A 28 22.50 1.57 -1.19
C LEU A 28 22.38 3.08 -0.93
N GLY A 29 22.78 3.56 0.25
CA GLY A 29 22.85 4.99 0.58
C GLY A 29 21.49 5.67 0.73
N PHE A 30 20.46 4.95 1.15
CA PHE A 30 19.18 5.54 1.56
C PHE A 30 19.25 6.06 3.00
N GLU A 31 18.42 7.04 3.32
CA GLU A 31 18.24 7.58 4.66
C GLU A 31 16.95 7.05 5.28
N VAL A 32 16.94 6.80 6.60
CA VAL A 32 15.70 6.46 7.31
C VAL A 32 14.91 7.74 7.56
N ILE A 33 13.70 7.82 7.01
CA ILE A 33 12.84 9.00 7.17
C ILE A 33 11.71 8.78 8.18
N TRP A 34 11.35 7.52 8.43
CA TRP A 34 10.29 7.16 9.37
C TRP A 34 10.42 5.70 9.79
N SER A 35 9.95 5.37 11.00
CA SER A 35 9.85 3.98 11.46
C SER A 35 8.79 3.86 12.54
N ALA A 36 8.18 2.68 12.63
CA ALA A 36 7.30 2.32 13.72
C ALA A 36 7.45 0.85 14.06
N GLN A 37 7.20 0.53 15.32
CA GLN A 37 7.22 -0.83 15.84
C GLN A 37 5.86 -1.20 16.41
N ASP A 38 5.56 -2.50 16.38
CA ASP A 38 4.31 -3.07 16.90
C ASP A 38 3.07 -2.29 16.42
N VAL A 39 2.98 -2.10 15.09
CA VAL A 39 1.84 -1.45 14.42
C VAL A 39 0.86 -2.52 13.98
N GLY A 40 -0.37 -2.48 14.49
CA GLY A 40 -1.41 -3.45 14.18
C GLY A 40 -2.39 -3.60 15.35
N SER A 41 -2.81 -4.82 15.63
CA SER A 41 -3.75 -5.13 16.70
C SER A 41 -3.11 -5.95 17.81
N ASP A 42 -3.93 -6.35 18.78
CA ASP A 42 -3.61 -7.36 19.78
C ASP A 42 -3.45 -8.77 19.18
N LYS A 43 -4.00 -9.01 17.98
CA LYS A 43 -3.95 -10.32 17.32
C LYS A 43 -2.69 -10.55 16.49
N SER A 44 -2.21 -9.52 15.79
CA SER A 44 -0.93 -9.52 15.10
C SER A 44 -0.48 -8.08 14.81
N SER A 45 0.79 -7.88 14.49
CA SER A 45 1.31 -6.56 14.14
C SER A 45 2.51 -6.65 13.21
N MET A 46 3.14 -5.51 12.91
CA MET A 46 4.39 -5.42 12.17
C MET A 46 5.33 -4.37 12.72
N ASP A 47 6.61 -4.52 12.39
CA ASP A 47 7.60 -3.43 12.44
C ASP A 47 7.84 -2.93 11.02
N THR A 48 8.06 -1.62 10.88
CA THR A 48 8.33 -0.98 9.61
C THR A 48 9.41 0.09 9.69
N ILE A 49 10.27 0.15 8.67
CA ILE A 49 11.28 1.18 8.47
C ILE A 49 11.13 1.72 7.06
N VAL A 50 10.89 3.02 6.93
CA VAL A 50 10.80 3.69 5.65
C VAL A 50 12.09 4.43 5.36
N VAL A 51 12.67 4.08 4.21
CA VAL A 51 13.91 4.63 3.72
C VAL A 51 13.67 5.43 2.44
N GLN A 52 14.43 6.51 2.25
CA GLN A 52 14.32 7.36 1.07
C GLN A 52 15.70 7.71 0.48
N ARG A 53 15.76 7.76 -0.86
CA ARG A 53 16.89 8.31 -1.62
C ARG A 53 16.38 9.07 -2.84
N GLY A 54 16.59 10.39 -2.87
CA GLY A 54 15.96 11.23 -3.88
C GLY A 54 14.43 11.15 -3.76
N THR A 55 13.76 10.82 -4.87
CA THR A 55 12.30 10.59 -4.91
C THR A 55 11.91 9.14 -4.60
N ALA A 56 12.86 8.21 -4.57
CA ALA A 56 12.56 6.80 -4.30
C ALA A 56 12.34 6.57 -2.80
N LYS A 57 11.16 6.07 -2.44
CA LYS A 57 10.76 5.75 -1.07
C LYS A 57 10.39 4.27 -0.96
N VAL A 58 10.96 3.59 0.02
CA VAL A 58 10.74 2.15 0.24
C VAL A 58 10.36 1.91 1.69
N ALA A 59 9.21 1.28 1.93
CA ALA A 59 8.80 0.81 3.23
C ALA A 59 9.23 -0.66 3.40
N LEU A 60 10.07 -0.95 4.39
CA LEU A 60 10.51 -2.29 4.73
C LEU A 60 9.67 -2.79 5.90
N MET A 61 8.99 -3.93 5.76
CA MET A 61 8.08 -4.44 6.77
C MET A 61 8.42 -5.87 7.18
N GLN A 62 8.42 -6.13 8.48
CA GLN A 62 8.56 -7.46 9.06
C GLN A 62 7.37 -7.74 9.98
N GLY A 63 6.77 -8.93 9.80
CA GLY A 63 5.65 -9.39 10.59
C GLY A 63 6.00 -9.68 12.05
N ARG A 64 5.03 -9.47 12.93
CA ARG A 64 5.03 -9.90 14.33
C ARG A 64 3.79 -10.73 14.58
N ASP A 65 3.97 -12.04 14.56
CA ASP A 65 2.88 -12.98 14.85
C ASP A 65 2.57 -12.94 16.35
N LYS A 66 1.28 -12.90 16.71
CA LYS A 66 0.81 -12.98 18.10
C LYS A 66 -0.20 -14.12 18.24
N THR A 67 -1.49 -13.82 18.41
CA THR A 67 -2.55 -14.84 18.46
C THR A 67 -2.97 -15.31 17.07
N VAL A 68 -2.76 -14.46 16.05
CA VAL A 68 -2.83 -14.83 14.63
C VAL A 68 -1.52 -14.49 13.94
N LYS A 69 -1.30 -15.11 12.77
CA LYS A 69 -0.16 -14.80 11.90
C LYS A 69 -0.35 -13.42 11.29
N SER A 70 0.69 -12.59 11.31
CA SER A 70 0.63 -11.28 10.68
C SER A 70 0.45 -11.38 9.16
N GLN A 71 -0.23 -10.40 8.57
CA GLN A 71 -0.43 -10.35 7.11
C GLN A 71 0.89 -10.29 6.31
N ILE A 72 1.99 -9.84 6.94
CA ILE A 72 3.34 -9.85 6.34
C ILE A 72 3.91 -11.26 6.35
N SER A 73 3.83 -11.98 7.48
CA SER A 73 4.29 -13.37 7.57
C SER A 73 3.53 -14.27 6.60
N GLU A 74 2.20 -14.11 6.51
CA GLU A 74 1.38 -14.88 5.56
C GLU A 74 1.73 -14.56 4.11
N PHE A 75 1.92 -13.28 3.77
CA PHE A 75 2.40 -12.89 2.44
C PHE A 75 3.71 -13.60 2.08
N ILE A 76 4.69 -13.60 3.00
CA ILE A 76 6.00 -14.22 2.76
C ILE A 76 5.89 -15.74 2.61
N GLU A 77 5.03 -16.41 3.37
CA GLU A 77 4.82 -17.85 3.22
C GLU A 77 4.22 -18.23 1.88
N LYS A 78 3.28 -17.42 1.38
CA LYS A 78 2.57 -17.71 0.14
C LYS A 78 3.34 -17.27 -1.11
N TYR A 79 4.07 -16.16 -1.04
CA TYR A 79 4.66 -15.49 -2.20
C TYR A 79 6.17 -15.24 -2.11
N GLY A 80 6.78 -15.44 -0.93
CA GLY A 80 8.18 -15.10 -0.66
C GLY A 80 8.39 -13.65 -0.21
N GLU A 81 9.62 -13.31 0.17
CA GLU A 81 10.01 -11.92 0.43
C GLU A 81 9.96 -11.11 -0.87
N GLY A 82 9.36 -9.92 -0.84
CA GLY A 82 9.14 -9.14 -2.06
C GLY A 82 8.18 -7.98 -1.91
N VAL A 83 7.77 -7.43 -3.05
CA VAL A 83 6.85 -6.28 -3.13
C VAL A 83 5.44 -6.71 -2.75
N GLN A 84 4.91 -6.14 -1.68
CA GLN A 84 3.51 -6.33 -1.29
C GLN A 84 2.61 -5.31 -1.96
N HIS A 85 2.99 -4.04 -1.98
CA HIS A 85 2.20 -3.03 -2.64
C HIS A 85 3.05 -1.93 -3.25
N VAL A 86 2.44 -1.28 -4.24
CA VAL A 86 2.95 -0.07 -4.86
C VAL A 86 1.94 1.03 -4.59
N ALA A 87 2.41 2.14 -4.01
CA ALA A 87 1.59 3.29 -3.73
C ALA A 87 1.66 4.28 -4.88
N VAL A 88 0.49 4.77 -5.31
CA VAL A 88 0.33 5.75 -6.38
C VAL A 88 -0.16 7.06 -5.77
N GLU A 89 0.56 8.14 -6.03
CA GLU A 89 0.15 9.49 -5.62
C GLU A 89 -0.86 10.07 -6.60
N VAL A 90 -1.92 10.67 -6.06
CA VAL A 90 -3.00 11.32 -6.80
C VAL A 90 -3.40 12.64 -6.14
N ASP A 91 -3.89 13.59 -6.94
CA ASP A 91 -4.32 14.91 -6.45
C ASP A 91 -5.64 14.88 -5.66
N ASP A 92 -6.52 13.92 -5.96
CA ASP A 92 -7.86 13.80 -5.36
C ASP A 92 -8.23 12.33 -5.22
N ILE A 93 -7.88 11.75 -4.08
CA ILE A 93 -8.08 10.33 -3.79
C ILE A 93 -9.55 9.93 -3.79
N GLU A 94 -10.46 10.82 -3.38
CA GLU A 94 -11.89 10.52 -3.36
C GLU A 94 -12.46 10.44 -4.77
N ALA A 95 -12.08 11.36 -5.66
CA ALA A 95 -12.46 11.29 -7.06
C ALA A 95 -11.91 10.03 -7.74
N VAL A 96 -10.64 9.68 -7.49
CA VAL A 96 -10.02 8.47 -8.06
C VAL A 96 -10.67 7.21 -7.51
N CYS A 97 -10.97 7.14 -6.20
CA CYS A 97 -11.71 6.01 -5.63
C CYS A 97 -13.07 5.84 -6.31
N ARG A 98 -13.85 6.91 -6.48
CA ARG A 98 -15.15 6.85 -7.18
C ARG A 98 -15.00 6.38 -8.62
N GLU A 99 -14.00 6.88 -9.34
CA GLU A 99 -13.71 6.47 -10.72
C GLU A 99 -13.35 4.98 -10.78
N TRP A 100 -12.47 4.50 -9.89
CA TRP A 100 -12.04 3.10 -9.84
C TRP A 100 -13.17 2.16 -9.44
N GLU A 101 -13.98 2.53 -8.44
CA GLU A 101 -15.18 1.77 -8.05
C GLU A 101 -16.20 1.68 -9.21
N ALA A 102 -16.38 2.76 -9.99
CA ALA A 102 -17.24 2.74 -11.18
C ALA A 102 -16.72 1.81 -12.29
N HIS A 103 -15.42 1.51 -12.31
CA HIS A 103 -14.80 0.52 -13.20
C HIS A 103 -14.65 -0.87 -12.55
N GLY A 104 -15.26 -1.11 -11.38
CA GLY A 104 -15.28 -2.41 -10.72
C GLY A 104 -14.09 -2.72 -9.84
N VAL A 105 -13.17 -1.78 -9.62
CA VAL A 105 -12.07 -1.95 -8.66
C VAL A 105 -12.64 -1.95 -7.25
N LYS A 106 -12.20 -2.93 -6.45
CA LYS A 106 -12.63 -3.11 -5.07
C LYS A 106 -11.51 -2.72 -4.11
N PHE A 107 -11.89 -2.11 -2.99
CA PHE A 107 -10.96 -1.62 -1.96
C PHE A 107 -11.10 -2.41 -0.65
N SER A 108 -9.97 -2.66 0.01
CA SER A 108 -9.92 -3.22 1.37
C SER A 108 -10.13 -2.07 2.37
N GLY A 109 -11.39 -1.91 2.79
CA GLY A 109 -11.78 -0.91 3.78
C GLY A 109 -11.97 0.53 3.26
N PRO A 110 -12.36 1.45 4.17
CA PRO A 110 -12.62 2.85 3.85
C PRO A 110 -11.31 3.66 3.74
N LEU A 111 -11.41 4.83 3.10
CA LEU A 111 -10.35 5.84 3.07
C LEU A 111 -9.86 6.17 4.48
N LYS A 112 -8.54 6.21 4.67
CA LYS A 112 -7.91 6.67 5.91
C LYS A 112 -7.36 8.07 5.73
N GLU A 113 -7.46 8.88 6.77
CA GLU A 113 -6.91 10.22 6.82
C GLU A 113 -6.16 10.41 8.13
N GLY A 114 -4.98 11.00 8.03
CA GLY A 114 -4.16 11.39 9.16
C GLY A 114 -3.37 12.63 8.81
N ARG A 115 -2.55 13.11 9.75
CA ARG A 115 -1.70 14.27 9.56
C ARG A 115 -0.34 14.00 10.17
N ASP A 116 0.72 14.31 9.42
CA ASP A 116 2.07 14.36 9.95
C ASP A 116 2.43 15.81 10.33
N GLY A 117 3.69 16.07 10.69
CA GLY A 117 4.13 17.43 11.05
C GLY A 117 4.11 18.45 9.90
N PHE A 118 3.83 18.03 8.66
CA PHE A 118 3.92 18.85 7.46
C PHE A 118 2.58 19.02 6.74
N GLY A 119 1.69 18.04 6.85
CA GLY A 119 0.40 18.11 6.17
C GLY A 119 -0.46 16.86 6.36
N PRO A 120 -1.66 16.87 5.80
CA PRO A 120 -2.53 15.70 5.77
C PRO A 120 -2.00 14.61 4.82
N LEU A 121 -2.33 13.37 5.16
CA LEU A 121 -2.04 12.17 4.38
C LEU A 121 -3.31 11.33 4.29
N LYS A 122 -3.80 11.11 3.08
CA LYS A 122 -4.93 10.22 2.80
C LYS A 122 -4.45 8.97 2.10
N GLN A 123 -4.96 7.80 2.50
CA GLN A 123 -4.51 6.50 2.01
C GLN A 123 -5.66 5.50 1.88
N ARG A 124 -5.62 4.62 0.88
CA ARG A 124 -6.57 3.50 0.74
C ARG A 124 -5.98 2.35 -0.06
N PHE A 125 -6.22 1.11 0.37
CA PHE A 125 -5.74 -0.09 -0.32
C PHE A 125 -6.79 -0.70 -1.23
N THR A 126 -6.38 -1.15 -2.41
CA THR A 126 -7.17 -2.09 -3.22
C THR A 126 -7.09 -3.49 -2.61
N TYR A 127 -7.95 -4.41 -3.06
CA TYR A 127 -7.65 -5.84 -2.95
C TYR A 127 -6.44 -6.21 -3.84
N PRO A 128 -5.83 -7.41 -3.66
CA PRO A 128 -4.78 -7.92 -4.55
C PRO A 128 -5.14 -7.83 -6.03
N LEU A 129 -4.16 -7.54 -6.88
CA LEU A 129 -4.40 -7.32 -8.30
C LEU A 129 -4.76 -8.61 -9.02
N PHE A 130 -4.03 -9.69 -8.77
CA PHE A 130 -4.13 -10.93 -9.54
C PHE A 130 -4.39 -12.15 -8.65
N PRO A 131 -5.17 -13.13 -9.12
CA PRO A 131 -5.24 -14.45 -8.52
C PRO A 131 -3.84 -15.06 -8.40
N GLY A 132 -3.53 -15.66 -7.24
CA GLY A 132 -2.23 -16.27 -6.98
C GLY A 132 -1.07 -15.29 -6.75
N SER A 133 -1.35 -13.97 -6.69
CA SER A 133 -0.39 -12.95 -6.27
C SER A 133 -0.90 -12.18 -5.06
N GLY A 134 0.01 -11.75 -4.19
CA GLY A 134 -0.34 -10.90 -3.06
C GLY A 134 -0.23 -9.40 -3.35
N VAL A 135 0.21 -9.00 -4.55
CA VAL A 135 0.49 -7.59 -4.83
C VAL A 135 -0.79 -6.77 -4.96
N PHE A 136 -0.88 -5.62 -4.31
CA PHE A 136 -2.01 -4.67 -4.43
C PHE A 136 -1.53 -3.23 -4.65
N PHE A 137 -2.46 -2.34 -4.96
CA PHE A 137 -2.18 -0.91 -5.03
C PHE A 137 -2.62 -0.19 -3.75
N GLU A 138 -1.86 0.82 -3.40
CA GLU A 138 -2.28 1.88 -2.49
C GLU A 138 -2.53 3.16 -3.27
N LEU A 139 -3.63 3.84 -3.02
CA LEU A 139 -3.80 5.23 -3.40
C LEU A 139 -3.35 6.13 -2.26
N THR A 140 -2.58 7.17 -2.58
CA THR A 140 -2.12 8.18 -1.62
C THR A 140 -2.42 9.58 -2.12
N GLN A 141 -2.74 10.48 -1.21
CA GLN A 141 -2.76 11.91 -1.48
C GLN A 141 -2.02 12.64 -0.36
N ARG A 142 -0.93 13.35 -0.74
CA ARG A 142 -0.09 14.11 0.19
C ARG A 142 -0.35 15.60 0.14
N GLN A 143 -0.54 16.15 -1.05
CA GLN A 143 -0.77 17.58 -1.26
C GLN A 143 -2.21 17.98 -0.92
N HIS A 144 -2.38 18.98 -0.06
CA HIS A 144 -3.65 19.61 0.24
C HIS A 144 -3.45 21.13 0.38
N GLY A 145 -3.80 21.87 -0.68
CA GLY A 145 -3.53 23.31 -0.72
C GLY A 145 -2.03 23.58 -0.69
N GLU A 146 -1.56 24.34 0.30
CA GLU A 146 -0.13 24.67 0.50
C GLU A 146 0.59 23.63 1.38
N GLU A 147 -0.14 22.72 2.01
CA GLU A 147 0.43 21.69 2.90
C GLU A 147 0.74 20.40 2.13
N GLN A 148 1.86 19.75 2.48
CA GLN A 148 2.27 18.49 1.88
C GLN A 148 2.87 17.57 2.94
N SER A 149 2.24 16.42 3.19
CA SER A 149 2.83 15.40 4.07
C SER A 149 4.11 14.83 3.47
N LYS A 150 5.12 14.58 4.31
CA LYS A 150 6.44 14.10 3.86
C LYS A 150 6.79 12.71 4.38
N THR A 151 6.11 12.28 5.44
CA THR A 151 6.38 11.01 6.12
C THR A 151 5.13 10.14 6.13
N PHE A 152 4.97 9.32 7.17
CA PHE A 152 3.84 8.43 7.36
C PHE A 152 3.19 8.74 8.70
N VAL A 153 1.91 8.43 8.81
CA VAL A 153 1.14 8.64 10.03
C VAL A 153 0.87 7.28 10.66
N ARG A 154 1.38 7.05 11.88
CA ARG A 154 1.23 5.75 12.56
C ARG A 154 -0.24 5.28 12.57
N GLY A 155 -1.17 6.17 12.88
CA GLY A 155 -2.59 5.83 12.94
C GLY A 155 -3.19 5.37 11.61
N THR A 156 -2.78 5.96 10.48
CA THR A 156 -3.27 5.50 9.17
C THR A 156 -2.65 4.15 8.82
N VAL A 157 -1.36 3.95 9.09
CA VAL A 157 -0.67 2.66 8.88
C VAL A 157 -1.32 1.54 9.71
N GLU A 158 -1.67 1.82 10.97
CA GLU A 158 -2.37 0.86 11.84
C GLU A 158 -3.78 0.55 11.33
N ALA A 159 -4.54 1.56 10.91
CA ALA A 159 -5.88 1.36 10.37
C ALA A 159 -5.89 0.55 9.07
N LEU A 160 -4.92 0.79 8.19
CA LEU A 160 -4.71 0.02 6.95
C LEU A 160 -4.28 -1.42 7.25
N TYR A 161 -3.39 -1.62 8.22
CA TYR A 161 -3.00 -2.96 8.68
C TYR A 161 -4.23 -3.76 9.15
N ASN A 162 -5.08 -3.13 9.96
CA ASN A 162 -6.27 -3.76 10.51
C ASN A 162 -7.32 -4.10 9.44
N ASP A 163 -7.37 -3.36 8.32
CA ASP A 163 -8.24 -3.71 7.20
C ASP A 163 -7.80 -5.03 6.54
N ILE A 164 -6.50 -5.21 6.30
CA ILE A 164 -5.95 -6.45 5.75
C ILE A 164 -6.08 -7.59 6.76
N GLU A 165 -5.78 -7.37 8.05
CA GLU A 165 -5.93 -8.40 9.09
C GLU A 165 -7.38 -8.88 9.20
N ARG A 166 -8.36 -7.98 9.12
CA ARG A 166 -9.79 -8.35 9.08
C ARG A 166 -10.07 -9.26 7.88
N ASP A 167 -9.63 -8.86 6.70
CA ASP A 167 -9.89 -9.60 5.46
C ASP A 167 -9.22 -10.99 5.48
N GLN A 168 -8.00 -11.08 6.03
CA GLN A 168 -7.27 -12.33 6.29
C GLN A 168 -8.06 -13.26 7.23
N ILE A 169 -8.50 -12.74 8.39
CA ILE A 169 -9.28 -13.53 9.37
C ILE A 169 -10.61 -14.01 8.79
N GLN A 170 -11.23 -13.22 7.92
CA GLN A 170 -12.50 -13.56 7.27
C GLN A 170 -12.32 -14.48 6.05
N GLY A 171 -11.09 -14.77 5.63
CA GLY A 171 -10.82 -15.58 4.44
C GLY A 171 -11.30 -14.91 3.14
N VAL A 172 -11.19 -13.58 3.05
CA VAL A 172 -11.61 -12.84 1.86
C VAL A 172 -10.64 -13.12 0.71
N GLU A 173 -11.11 -13.86 -0.28
CA GLU A 173 -10.38 -14.13 -1.52
C GLU A 173 -10.95 -13.28 -2.66
N GLN A 174 -10.61 -11.98 -2.65
CA GLN A 174 -10.98 -11.05 -3.72
C GLN A 174 -9.74 -10.54 -4.45
N THR A 175 -9.88 -10.33 -5.76
CA THR A 175 -8.85 -9.69 -6.58
C THR A 175 -9.47 -8.64 -7.50
N VAL A 176 -8.66 -7.69 -7.98
CA VAL A 176 -9.09 -6.66 -8.93
C VAL A 176 -9.27 -7.26 -10.32
N ILE A 177 -8.32 -8.09 -10.77
CA ILE A 177 -8.38 -8.78 -12.05
C ILE A 177 -8.96 -10.17 -11.83
N ASP A 178 -10.11 -10.43 -12.44
CA ASP A 178 -10.73 -11.74 -12.45
C ASP A 178 -10.63 -12.32 -13.87
N TYR A 179 -9.72 -13.27 -14.08
CA TYR A 179 -9.47 -13.86 -15.39
C TYR A 179 -10.66 -14.66 -15.93
N ASP A 180 -11.59 -15.08 -15.07
CA ASP A 180 -12.77 -15.84 -15.47
C ASP A 180 -13.91 -14.92 -15.93
N THR A 181 -13.93 -13.66 -15.48
CA THR A 181 -15.01 -12.71 -15.79
C THR A 181 -14.58 -11.53 -16.66
N ILE A 182 -13.28 -11.29 -16.84
CA ILE A 182 -12.80 -10.26 -17.78
C ILE A 182 -12.98 -10.77 -19.22
N PRO A 183 -13.83 -10.13 -20.05
CA PRO A 183 -13.93 -10.48 -21.46
C PRO A 183 -12.63 -10.09 -22.17
N LEU A 184 -11.87 -11.09 -22.62
CA LEU A 184 -10.69 -10.90 -23.45
C LEU A 184 -10.97 -11.41 -24.88
N PRO A 185 -10.66 -10.61 -25.93
CA PRO A 185 -10.06 -9.28 -25.90
C PRO A 185 -11.05 -8.17 -25.50
N PHE A 186 -10.51 -7.08 -24.93
CA PHE A 186 -11.28 -5.90 -24.56
C PHE A 186 -11.76 -5.17 -25.82
N GLU A 187 -12.99 -5.43 -26.29
CA GLU A 187 -13.61 -4.65 -27.37
C GLU A 187 -14.18 -3.32 -26.83
N GLY A 188 -13.31 -2.45 -26.32
CA GLY A 188 -13.66 -1.11 -25.87
C GLY A 188 -13.02 -0.06 -26.78
N LYS A 189 -13.82 0.79 -27.44
CA LYS A 189 -13.31 1.96 -28.17
C LYS A 189 -12.46 2.79 -27.22
N SER A 190 -11.19 3.02 -27.58
CA SER A 190 -10.33 3.99 -26.90
C SER A 190 -11.12 5.28 -26.67
N PRO A 191 -11.21 5.80 -25.44
CA PRO A 191 -11.82 7.11 -25.23
C PRO A 191 -11.04 8.10 -26.10
N ALA A 192 -11.77 8.83 -26.95
CA ALA A 192 -11.18 9.80 -27.85
C ALA A 192 -10.30 10.73 -27.01
N ARG A 193 -8.99 10.79 -27.33
CA ARG A 193 -8.12 11.83 -26.80
C ARG A 193 -8.72 13.16 -27.26
N THR A 194 -9.34 13.90 -26.37
CA THR A 194 -9.65 15.31 -26.61
C THR A 194 -8.31 16.04 -26.71
N THR A 195 -8.02 16.53 -27.92
CA THR A 195 -6.88 17.38 -28.25
C THR A 195 -6.98 18.75 -27.59
#